data_AF-A0A2E8GB70-F1
#
_entry.id   AF-A0A2E8GB70-F1
#
_cell.length_a   1.000
_cell.length_b   1.000
_cell.length_c   1.000
_cell.angle_alpha   90.00
_cell.angle_beta   90.00
_cell.angle_gamma   90.00
#
_symmetry.space_group_name_H-M   'P 1'
#
loop_
_entity.id
_entity.type
_entity.pdbx_description
1 polymer ?
#
loop_
_entity_poly.entity_id
_entity_poly.type
_entity_poly.pdbx_seq_one_letter_code
_entity_poly.pdbx_strand_id
1 'polypeptide(L)'
;MKEAKLMFAMMSIFMVLVLPLETALAAGVFDFLKGGEEGSKAAEEQPEPIDVVTGSARAEVNAIANLLLPGSGLMAIDLSHKTKQFCMLDGVSQRNMVHFSHTPENTTEDVLYFLNPETFVASGLNAKKLPPLPSELGEMTPHQWYYYDGTYTEPHHGRTLGVDFLVMAIDVK
;
A
#
# COMPACT_ATOMS: atom_id res chain seq x y z
N MET A 1 -67.27 -23.26 -7.97
CA MET A 1 -66.10 -22.41 -8.32
C MET A 1 -65.22 -22.29 -7.08
N LYS A 2 -64.04 -22.91 -7.16
CA LYS A 2 -62.81 -22.71 -6.37
C LYS A 2 -62.88 -22.98 -4.86
N GLU A 3 -62.57 -24.22 -4.45
CA GLU A 3 -61.25 -24.71 -3.96
C GLU A 3 -61.17 -24.49 -2.42
N ALA A 4 -61.35 -25.41 -1.46
CA ALA A 4 -61.29 -26.87 -1.35
C ALA A 4 -59.91 -27.52 -1.61
N LYS A 5 -59.04 -27.55 -0.58
CA LYS A 5 -58.27 -28.71 -0.04
C LYS A 5 -56.92 -28.23 0.53
N LEU A 6 -56.63 -28.37 1.82
CA LEU A 6 -56.54 -29.57 2.66
C LEU A 6 -55.21 -30.32 2.49
N MET A 7 -54.39 -30.20 3.54
CA MET A 7 -53.48 -31.19 4.16
C MET A 7 -52.27 -31.71 3.38
N PHE A 8 -51.10 -31.67 4.04
CA PHE A 8 -50.32 -32.82 4.52
C PHE A 8 -49.17 -32.28 5.42
N ALA A 9 -49.18 -32.59 6.72
CA ALA A 9 -48.34 -33.62 7.38
C ALA A 9 -46.87 -33.17 7.58
N MET A 10 -46.45 -32.88 8.82
CA MET A 10 -45.78 -33.77 9.77
C MET A 10 -44.30 -34.10 9.44
N MET A 11 -43.49 -34.06 10.50
CA MET A 11 -42.15 -34.65 10.67
C MET A 11 -40.93 -33.91 10.11
N SER A 12 -40.13 -33.43 11.06
CA SER A 12 -38.71 -33.76 11.25
C SER A 12 -37.78 -33.62 10.04
N ILE A 13 -36.70 -32.85 10.23
CA ILE A 13 -35.33 -33.40 10.35
C ILE A 13 -34.35 -32.23 10.48
N PHE A 14 -33.60 -32.26 11.58
CA PHE A 14 -32.31 -31.61 11.75
C PHE A 14 -31.44 -31.88 10.51
N MET A 15 -31.08 -30.85 9.74
CA MET A 15 -29.98 -30.96 8.80
C MET A 15 -29.05 -29.78 8.99
N VAL A 16 -28.07 -30.00 9.87
CA VAL A 16 -26.83 -29.22 9.96
C VAL A 16 -26.16 -29.35 8.59
N LEU A 17 -26.24 -28.30 7.79
CA LEU A 17 -25.40 -28.17 6.61
C LEU A 17 -24.02 -27.75 7.09
N VAL A 18 -23.13 -28.74 7.21
CA VAL A 18 -21.69 -28.53 7.29
C VAL A 18 -21.26 -27.99 5.93
N LEU A 19 -21.09 -26.67 5.82
CA LEU A 19 -20.43 -26.04 4.68
C LEU A 19 -18.92 -25.91 4.98
N PRO A 20 -18.05 -26.21 4.01
CA PRO A 20 -16.61 -26.26 4.22
C PRO A 20 -16.02 -24.88 4.53
N LEU A 21 -15.19 -24.86 5.57
CA LEU A 21 -14.47 -23.75 6.21
C LEU A 21 -13.32 -23.18 5.34
N GLU A 22 -13.48 -23.06 4.02
CA GLU A 22 -12.37 -22.65 3.13
C GLU A 22 -12.57 -21.31 2.40
N THR A 23 -13.62 -20.55 2.70
CA THR A 23 -13.82 -19.21 2.13
C THR A 23 -13.65 -18.06 3.13
N ALA A 24 -13.12 -18.33 4.33
CA ALA A 24 -12.93 -17.30 5.36
C ALA A 24 -11.63 -16.48 5.20
N LEU A 25 -10.68 -16.89 4.34
CA LEU A 25 -9.42 -16.15 4.17
C LEU A 25 -9.48 -14.99 3.17
N ALA A 26 -10.47 -14.95 2.28
CA ALA A 26 -10.61 -13.89 1.28
C ALA A 26 -11.44 -12.68 1.77
N ALA A 27 -12.27 -12.88 2.80
CA ALA A 27 -13.11 -11.82 3.37
C ALA A 27 -12.34 -10.87 4.30
N GLY A 28 -11.27 -11.33 4.95
CA GLY A 28 -10.48 -10.52 5.89
C GLY A 28 -9.62 -9.42 5.24
N VAL A 29 -9.32 -9.51 3.95
CA VAL A 29 -8.53 -8.49 3.24
C VAL A 29 -9.41 -7.31 2.79
N PHE A 30 -10.72 -7.52 2.63
CA PHE A 30 -11.64 -6.48 2.16
C PHE A 30 -12.26 -5.62 3.28
N ASP A 31 -12.38 -6.15 4.51
CA ASP A 31 -12.96 -5.39 5.64
C ASP A 31 -11.99 -4.35 6.24
N PHE A 32 -10.68 -4.45 5.98
CA PHE A 32 -9.71 -3.43 6.41
C PHE A 32 -9.86 -2.09 5.65
N LEU A 33 -10.57 -2.07 4.52
CA LEU A 33 -10.74 -0.89 3.66
C LEU A 33 -12.00 -0.06 3.95
N LYS A 34 -12.78 -0.38 4.98
CA LYS A 34 -13.90 0.45 5.45
C LYS A 34 -13.65 0.91 6.88
N GLY A 35 -13.36 2.20 7.03
CA GLY A 35 -13.02 2.80 8.32
C GLY A 35 -14.12 2.72 9.37
N GLY A 36 -13.67 2.60 10.63
CA GLY A 36 -14.33 3.06 11.84
C GLY A 36 -14.92 1.98 12.75
N GLU A 37 -14.21 1.62 13.83
CA GLU A 37 -14.62 1.92 15.21
C GLU A 37 -13.50 1.58 16.22
N GLU A 38 -13.48 2.33 17.32
CA GLU A 38 -12.45 2.35 18.38
C GLU A 38 -12.24 1.00 19.08
N GLY A 39 -11.00 0.66 19.42
CA GLY A 39 -10.76 -0.40 20.43
C GLY A 39 -9.38 -1.06 20.44
N SER A 40 -8.39 -0.35 20.98
CA SER A 40 -7.38 -0.83 21.94
C SER A 40 -6.04 -0.14 21.68
N LYS A 41 -5.58 0.67 22.64
CA LYS A 41 -4.15 0.95 22.78
C LYS A 41 -3.52 -0.34 23.26
N ALA A 42 -3.22 -1.25 22.34
CA ALA A 42 -2.22 -2.27 22.58
C ALA A 42 -0.96 -1.50 23.00
N ALA A 43 -0.44 -1.81 24.19
CA ALA A 43 0.90 -1.37 24.54
C ALA A 43 1.79 -1.79 23.39
N GLU A 44 2.48 -0.82 22.78
CA GLU A 44 3.37 -1.03 21.65
C GLU A 44 4.57 -1.84 22.16
N GLU A 45 4.39 -3.16 22.20
CA GLU A 45 5.42 -4.12 22.55
C GLU A 45 6.46 -4.01 21.44
N GLN A 46 7.53 -3.25 21.74
CA GLN A 46 8.68 -3.14 20.86
C GLN A 46 9.19 -4.57 20.65
N PRO A 47 9.33 -5.03 19.41
CA PRO A 47 9.79 -6.39 19.16
C PRO A 47 11.18 -6.59 19.74
N GLU A 48 11.40 -7.78 20.30
CA GLU A 48 12.72 -8.17 20.76
C GLU A 48 13.72 -8.14 19.60
N PRO A 49 14.94 -7.60 19.81
CA PRO A 49 15.94 -7.53 18.76
C PRO A 49 16.29 -8.91 18.21
N ILE A 50 16.35 -9.02 16.89
CA ILE A 50 16.83 -10.22 16.19
C ILE A 50 18.30 -10.46 16.56
N ASP A 51 18.57 -11.58 17.23
CA ASP A 51 19.89 -11.94 17.80
C ASP A 51 20.60 -13.09 17.07
N VAL A 52 20.14 -13.43 15.86
CA VAL A 52 20.77 -14.49 15.04
C VAL A 52 21.99 -14.00 14.25
N VAL A 53 22.26 -12.69 14.29
CA VAL A 53 23.40 -12.01 13.65
C VAL A 53 24.06 -11.04 14.63
N THR A 54 25.35 -10.76 14.47
CA THR A 54 26.13 -9.89 15.36
C THR A 54 26.77 -8.72 14.60
N GLY A 55 27.29 -7.72 15.33
CA GLY A 55 27.95 -6.56 14.73
C GLY A 55 27.03 -5.72 13.85
N SER A 56 27.58 -5.07 12.81
CA SER A 56 26.82 -4.19 11.90
C SER A 56 25.64 -4.90 11.22
N ALA A 57 25.76 -6.19 10.93
CA ALA A 57 24.67 -6.98 10.35
C ALA A 57 23.44 -7.06 11.28
N ARG A 58 23.65 -7.09 12.61
CA ARG A 58 22.54 -7.02 13.58
C ARG A 58 21.82 -5.68 13.52
N ALA A 59 22.56 -4.59 13.37
CA ALA A 59 21.98 -3.26 13.28
C ALA A 59 21.11 -3.13 12.03
N GLU A 60 21.60 -3.61 10.88
CA GLU A 60 20.85 -3.58 9.61
C GLU A 60 19.61 -4.46 9.64
N VAL A 61 19.72 -5.70 10.11
CA VAL A 61 18.58 -6.63 10.18
C VAL A 61 17.48 -6.10 11.11
N ASN A 62 17.85 -5.51 12.25
CA ASN A 62 16.86 -4.90 13.15
C ASN A 62 16.26 -3.61 12.58
N ALA A 63 17.03 -2.81 11.84
CA ALA A 63 16.48 -1.65 11.15
C ALA A 63 15.42 -2.05 10.11
N ILE A 64 15.70 -3.08 9.31
CA ILE A 64 14.74 -3.62 8.33
C ILE A 64 13.53 -4.22 9.05
N ALA A 65 13.74 -5.00 10.11
CA ALA A 65 12.65 -5.59 10.88
C ALA A 65 11.72 -4.51 11.44
N ASN A 66 12.28 -3.45 12.03
CA ASN A 66 11.52 -2.34 12.60
C ASN A 66 10.69 -1.58 11.55
N LEU A 67 11.21 -1.44 10.32
CA LEU A 67 10.46 -0.85 9.21
C LEU A 67 9.28 -1.71 8.77
N LEU A 68 9.31 -3.01 9.01
CA LEU A 68 8.30 -3.97 8.54
C LEU A 68 7.34 -4.43 9.64
N LEU A 69 7.45 -3.89 10.86
CA LEU A 69 6.56 -4.29 11.95
C LEU A 69 5.12 -3.89 11.67
N PRO A 70 4.14 -4.67 12.18
CA PRO A 70 2.72 -4.31 12.13
C PRO A 70 2.38 -2.92 12.73
N GLY A 71 3.24 -2.36 13.58
CA GLY A 71 3.08 -1.02 14.17
C GLY A 71 3.91 0.10 13.51
N SER A 72 4.75 -0.21 12.53
CA SER A 72 5.64 0.78 11.88
C SER A 72 4.89 1.89 11.15
N GLY A 73 3.61 1.66 10.84
CA GLY A 73 2.85 2.53 9.96
C GLY A 73 3.37 2.52 8.52
N LEU A 74 4.23 1.57 8.13
CA LEU A 74 4.72 1.39 6.78
C LEU A 74 4.17 0.10 6.17
N MET A 75 3.88 0.15 4.87
CA MET A 75 3.38 -0.97 4.08
C MET A 75 4.34 -1.24 2.92
N ALA A 76 4.90 -2.44 2.87
CA ALA A 76 5.67 -2.91 1.72
C ALA A 76 4.75 -3.58 0.69
N ILE A 77 4.75 -3.07 -0.55
CA ILE A 77 3.90 -3.53 -1.65
C ILE A 77 4.80 -3.96 -2.81
N ASP A 78 4.66 -5.21 -3.25
CA ASP A 78 5.35 -5.73 -4.43
C ASP A 78 4.58 -5.39 -5.71
N LEU A 79 5.15 -4.49 -6.52
CA LEU A 79 4.64 -4.11 -7.83
C LEU A 79 5.54 -4.64 -8.97
N SER A 80 6.49 -5.53 -8.68
CA SER A 80 7.52 -5.99 -9.62
C SER A 80 6.93 -6.68 -10.87
N HIS A 81 5.77 -7.31 -10.72
CA HIS A 81 5.04 -7.94 -11.83
C HIS A 81 4.36 -6.94 -12.77
N LYS A 82 4.09 -5.70 -12.32
CA LYS A 82 3.41 -4.66 -13.11
C LYS A 82 4.37 -3.59 -13.62
N THR A 83 5.15 -3.00 -12.72
CA THR A 83 5.97 -1.81 -13.00
C THR A 83 7.44 -2.00 -12.63
N LYS A 84 7.85 -3.24 -12.31
CA LYS A 84 9.24 -3.58 -11.94
C LYS A 84 9.74 -2.78 -10.73
N GLN A 85 8.86 -2.50 -9.77
CA GLN A 85 9.18 -1.71 -8.58
C GLN A 85 8.66 -2.34 -7.29
N PHE A 86 9.30 -2.02 -6.17
CA PHE A 86 8.78 -2.24 -4.81
C PHE A 86 8.37 -0.90 -4.22
N CYS A 87 7.20 -0.82 -3.60
CA CYS A 87 6.70 0.40 -2.96
C CYS A 87 6.75 0.24 -1.44
N MET A 88 7.27 1.25 -0.75
CA MET A 88 7.16 1.44 0.69
C MET A 88 6.23 2.62 0.94
N LEU A 89 5.00 2.33 1.35
CA LEU A 89 3.94 3.31 1.56
C LEU A 89 3.80 3.62 3.05
N ASP A 90 3.66 4.90 3.40
CA ASP A 90 3.12 5.31 4.70
C ASP A 90 1.67 4.82 4.82
N GLY A 91 1.45 3.76 5.60
CA GLY A 91 0.15 3.16 5.85
C GLY A 91 -0.80 4.03 6.70
N VAL A 92 -0.31 5.09 7.36
CA VAL A 92 -1.15 5.99 8.15
C VAL A 92 -1.76 7.07 7.27
N SER A 93 -0.93 7.85 6.58
CA SER A 93 -1.45 8.92 5.71
C SER A 93 -1.80 8.43 4.31
N GLN A 94 -1.13 7.38 3.83
CA GLN A 94 -1.13 6.92 2.43
C GLN A 94 -0.73 8.01 1.44
N ARG A 95 -0.03 9.05 1.92
CA ARG A 95 0.34 10.26 1.17
C ARG A 95 1.84 10.41 1.02
N ASN A 96 2.64 9.49 1.55
CA ASN A 96 4.08 9.43 1.32
C ASN A 96 4.45 8.00 0.96
N MET A 97 5.22 7.82 -0.11
CA MET A 97 5.75 6.51 -0.48
C MET A 97 7.10 6.63 -1.18
N VAL A 98 7.87 5.55 -1.08
CA VAL A 98 9.16 5.40 -1.75
C VAL A 98 9.10 4.17 -2.64
N HIS A 99 9.43 4.32 -3.91
CA HIS A 99 9.56 3.22 -4.84
C HIS A 99 11.04 2.88 -5.03
N PHE A 100 11.32 1.59 -5.14
CA PHE A 100 12.64 1.06 -5.47
C PHE A 100 12.52 0.25 -6.76
N SER A 101 13.37 0.55 -7.74
CA SER A 101 13.45 -0.24 -8.96
C SER A 101 13.92 -1.66 -8.67
N HIS A 102 13.29 -2.64 -9.31
CA HIS A 102 13.71 -4.04 -9.31
C HIS A 102 14.87 -4.29 -10.30
N THR A 103 15.10 -3.36 -11.22
CA THR A 103 16.16 -3.41 -12.23
C THR A 103 16.85 -2.04 -12.31
N PRO A 104 17.49 -1.58 -11.21
CA PRO A 104 18.08 -0.25 -11.15
C PRO A 104 19.10 -0.01 -12.27
N GLU A 105 19.83 -1.04 -12.70
CA GLU A 105 20.78 -0.96 -13.82
C GLU A 105 20.16 -0.47 -15.14
N ASN A 106 18.84 -0.61 -15.33
CA ASN A 106 18.13 -0.30 -16.58
C ASN A 106 17.28 0.98 -16.51
N THR A 107 17.35 1.76 -15.43
CA THR A 107 16.61 3.03 -15.28
C THR A 107 17.47 4.10 -14.61
N THR A 108 17.08 5.37 -14.71
CA THR A 108 17.60 6.47 -13.88
C THR A 108 16.66 6.80 -12.71
N GLU A 109 15.57 6.03 -12.59
CA GLU A 109 14.54 6.14 -11.56
C GLU A 109 14.71 5.01 -10.53
N ASP A 110 15.90 4.90 -9.94
CA ASP A 110 16.24 3.80 -9.04
C ASP A 110 15.46 3.87 -7.73
N VAL A 111 15.38 5.07 -7.17
CA VAL A 111 14.57 5.39 -6.00
C VAL A 111 13.65 6.54 -6.36
N LEU A 112 12.34 6.38 -6.18
CA LEU A 112 11.38 7.47 -6.38
C LEU A 112 10.67 7.82 -5.08
N TYR A 113 10.67 9.10 -4.75
CA TYR A 113 9.85 9.64 -3.69
C TYR A 113 8.54 10.16 -4.26
N PHE A 114 7.44 9.78 -3.66
CA PHE A 114 6.12 10.40 -3.81
C PHE A 114 5.76 11.00 -2.46
N LEU A 115 5.63 12.31 -2.39
CA LEU A 115 5.43 13.04 -1.14
C LEU A 115 4.14 13.84 -1.16
N ASN A 116 3.52 13.98 0.02
CA ASN A 116 2.33 14.79 0.19
C ASN A 116 2.65 16.26 -0.14
N PRO A 117 2.03 16.88 -1.17
CA PRO A 117 2.32 18.27 -1.52
C PRO A 117 1.91 19.27 -0.43
N GLU A 118 0.95 18.93 0.43
CA GLU A 118 0.32 19.87 1.38
C GLU A 118 1.33 20.57 2.30
N THR A 119 2.31 19.83 2.84
CA THR A 119 3.31 20.38 3.76
C THR A 119 4.26 21.36 3.06
N PHE A 120 4.59 21.10 1.80
CA PHE A 120 5.43 21.96 0.98
C PHE A 120 4.66 23.20 0.52
N VAL A 121 3.39 23.04 0.13
CA VAL A 121 2.51 24.15 -0.24
C VAL A 121 2.28 25.08 0.95
N ALA A 122 2.04 24.53 2.14
CA ALA A 122 1.95 25.31 3.39
C ALA A 122 3.23 26.09 3.69
N SER A 123 4.38 25.60 3.20
CA SER A 123 5.70 26.25 3.32
C SER A 123 6.02 27.22 2.18
N GLY A 124 5.07 27.46 1.26
CA GLY A 124 5.20 28.45 0.17
C GLY A 124 5.58 27.87 -1.19
N LEU A 125 5.72 26.55 -1.35
CA LEU A 125 5.92 25.93 -2.66
C LEU A 125 4.67 26.11 -3.52
N ASN A 126 4.84 26.54 -4.77
CA ASN A 126 3.76 26.49 -5.76
C ASN A 126 3.90 25.23 -6.63
N ALA A 127 3.33 24.11 -6.18
CA ALA A 127 3.47 22.80 -6.83
C ALA A 127 3.03 22.80 -8.30
N LYS A 128 1.99 23.57 -8.65
CA LYS A 128 1.47 23.66 -10.03
C LYS A 128 2.41 24.36 -11.02
N LYS A 129 3.50 24.97 -10.53
CA LYS A 129 4.56 25.55 -11.37
C LYS A 129 5.69 24.56 -11.66
N LEU A 130 5.71 23.41 -11.00
CA LEU A 130 6.65 22.33 -11.32
C LEU A 130 6.24 21.67 -12.63
N PRO A 131 7.20 21.05 -13.35
CA PRO A 131 6.89 20.22 -14.50
C PRO A 131 5.91 19.09 -14.12
N PRO A 132 4.97 18.72 -15.01
CA PRO A 132 4.13 17.56 -14.79
C PRO A 132 4.99 16.29 -14.76
N LEU A 133 4.63 15.32 -13.93
CA LEU A 133 5.28 14.00 -13.94
C LEU A 133 5.16 13.39 -15.35
N PRO A 134 6.25 12.89 -15.96
CA PRO A 134 6.18 12.23 -17.26
C PRO A 134 5.18 11.07 -17.26
N SER A 135 4.58 10.79 -18.41
CA SER A 135 3.57 9.73 -18.54
C SER A 135 4.16 8.34 -18.76
N GLU A 136 5.47 8.26 -19.04
CA GLU A 136 6.19 7.02 -19.33
C GLU A 136 7.32 6.80 -18.31
N LEU A 137 7.66 5.53 -18.08
CA LEU A 137 8.78 5.14 -17.21
C LEU A 137 10.13 5.51 -17.84
N GLY A 138 11.08 5.96 -17.02
CA GLY A 138 12.44 6.28 -17.45
C GLY A 138 12.60 7.64 -18.10
N GLU A 139 11.55 8.48 -18.13
CA GLU A 139 11.59 9.83 -18.69
C GLU A 139 11.83 10.91 -17.63
N MET A 140 11.86 10.56 -16.33
CA MET A 140 12.20 11.52 -15.29
C MET A 140 13.69 11.87 -15.33
N THR A 141 13.97 13.16 -15.16
CA THR A 141 15.33 13.63 -14.87
C THR A 141 15.61 13.45 -13.37
N PRO A 142 16.69 12.74 -12.98
CA PRO A 142 17.06 12.59 -11.58
C PRO A 142 17.24 13.92 -10.87
N HIS A 143 16.88 13.98 -9.58
CA HIS A 143 16.91 15.16 -8.72
C HIS A 143 16.02 16.34 -9.17
N GLN A 144 15.17 16.14 -10.17
CA GLN A 144 14.14 17.11 -10.54
C GLN A 144 12.84 16.82 -9.79
N TRP A 145 12.21 17.88 -9.29
CA TRP A 145 10.85 17.81 -8.73
C TRP A 145 9.80 17.87 -9.85
N TYR A 146 8.85 16.96 -9.77
CA TYR A 146 7.67 16.91 -10.63
C TYR A 146 6.40 17.02 -9.80
N TYR A 147 5.31 17.47 -10.43
CA TYR A 147 3.97 17.46 -9.85
C TYR A 147 3.09 16.48 -10.61
N TYR A 148 2.48 15.55 -9.89
CA TYR A 148 1.41 14.71 -10.39
C TYR A 148 0.09 15.20 -9.78
N ASP A 149 -0.90 15.49 -10.61
CA ASP A 149 -2.14 16.14 -10.18
C ASP A 149 -3.28 15.15 -9.86
N GLY A 150 -3.03 13.85 -9.96
CA GLY A 150 -4.04 12.82 -9.69
C GLY A 150 -4.95 12.47 -10.86
N THR A 151 -4.81 13.11 -12.02
CA THR A 151 -5.85 13.05 -13.07
C THR A 151 -5.60 12.04 -14.19
N TYR A 152 -4.35 11.61 -14.40
CA TYR A 152 -3.96 10.67 -15.46
C TYR A 152 -3.34 9.38 -14.88
N THR A 153 -3.17 8.37 -15.73
CA THR A 153 -2.51 7.12 -15.33
C THR A 153 -1.06 7.40 -14.97
N GLU A 154 -0.71 7.12 -13.72
CA GLU A 154 0.62 7.30 -13.18
C GLU A 154 1.48 6.08 -13.57
N PRO A 155 2.65 6.27 -14.21
CA PRO A 155 3.41 5.17 -14.82
C PRO A 155 4.00 4.17 -13.80
N HIS A 156 4.33 4.58 -12.58
CA HIS A 156 4.93 3.74 -11.54
C HIS A 156 3.92 2.80 -10.83
N HIS A 157 2.62 3.12 -10.91
CA HIS A 157 1.52 2.31 -10.38
C HIS A 157 0.67 1.67 -11.47
N GLY A 158 0.73 2.17 -12.71
CA GLY A 158 -0.08 1.69 -13.84
C GLY A 158 -1.58 1.95 -13.68
N ARG A 159 -1.95 2.97 -12.89
CA ARG A 159 -3.34 3.41 -12.67
C ARG A 159 -3.38 4.89 -12.30
N THR A 160 -4.56 5.50 -12.40
CA THR A 160 -4.79 6.84 -11.85
C THR A 160 -4.91 6.75 -10.32
N LEU A 161 -4.22 7.64 -9.59
CA LEU A 161 -4.25 7.63 -8.12
C LEU A 161 -5.34 8.51 -7.52
N GLY A 162 -5.86 9.50 -8.28
CA GLY A 162 -6.95 10.38 -7.81
C GLY A 162 -6.54 11.36 -6.72
N VAL A 163 -5.24 11.43 -6.42
CA VAL A 163 -4.63 12.32 -5.43
C VAL A 163 -3.32 12.87 -5.98
N ASP A 164 -2.93 14.04 -5.51
CA ASP A 164 -1.74 14.74 -5.97
C ASP A 164 -0.48 14.36 -5.20
N PHE A 165 0.67 14.40 -5.89
CA PHE A 165 1.97 14.10 -5.34
C PHE A 165 3.05 15.04 -5.87
N LEU A 166 4.05 15.31 -5.02
CA LEU A 166 5.37 15.74 -5.47
C LEU A 166 6.21 14.50 -5.70
N VAL A 167 6.85 14.42 -6.86
CA VAL A 167 7.61 13.24 -7.26
C VAL A 167 9.05 13.62 -7.59
N MET A 168 10.00 12.81 -7.13
CA MET A 168 11.43 12.96 -7.45
C MET A 168 12.06 11.58 -7.60
N ALA A 169 12.84 11.41 -8.67
CA ALA A 169 13.71 10.27 -8.87
C ALA A 169 15.12 10.57 -8.36
N ILE A 170 15.78 9.56 -7.79
CA ILE A 170 17.21 9.53 -7.46
C ILE A 170 17.83 8.39 -8.27
N ASP A 171 18.91 8.71 -8.98
CA ASP A 171 19.81 7.75 -9.60
C ASP A 171 20.95 7.48 -8.60
N VAL A 172 21.14 6.22 -8.22
CA VAL A 172 22.10 5.83 -7.16
C VAL A 172 23.44 5.34 -7.71
N LYS A 173 23.67 5.51 -9.02
CA LYS A 173 24.89 5.10 -9.72
C LYS A 173 26.01 6.13 -9.65
#